data_AF-A0A1Y2VSM6-F1
#
_entry.id   AF-A0A1Y2VSM6-F1
#
_cell.length_a   1.000
_cell.length_b   1.000
_cell.length_c   1.000
_cell.angle_alpha   90.00
_cell.angle_beta   90.00
_cell.angle_gamma   90.00
#
_symmetry.space_group_name_H-M   'P 1'
#
loop_
_entity.id
_entity.type
_entity.pdbx_description
1 polymer ?
#
loop_
_entity_poly.entity_id
_entity_poly.type
_entity_poly.pdbx_seq_one_letter_code
_entity_poly.pdbx_strand_id
1 'polypeptide(L)'
;MKPVSMETYLGEDALLLLNTKVVGPRYVKQLLARDNSDIRSNGGIALPNELWDIILKLANEGKDKFCLAKASVVSRSSNIVILRCVRHEFGDPDDPEDEEFAAGCLGSTEKVRSFEAYLGYATSSSAAHDEVELPELTRLSGPENTYTVVLDTTSADSCLYNDLEVPDIISRIEDGYCLVCNGTRYICPGCTGGVAQKFDAFMGCGVDLVCPLCVGVDFCMDHKRFLERNYWNDPSEEEAADMKKLVEDRLNELGYTDAVPPSVGMGEFF
;
A
#
# COMPACT_ATOMS: atom_id res chain seq x y z
N MET A 1 2.09 5.94 -1.38
CA MET A 1 0.74 6.56 -1.32
C MET A 1 0.66 7.91 -0.58
N LYS A 2 -0.33 8.76 -0.94
CA LYS A 2 -0.64 10.03 -0.24
C LYS A 2 -2.09 10.06 0.27
N PRO A 3 -2.38 10.69 1.43
CA PRO A 3 -3.75 10.92 1.89
C PRO A 3 -4.56 11.76 0.89
N VAL A 4 -5.76 11.30 0.56
CA VAL A 4 -6.72 12.12 -0.22
C VAL A 4 -7.25 13.24 0.66
N SER A 5 -7.08 14.47 0.19
CA SER A 5 -7.60 15.69 0.81
C SER A 5 -8.75 16.30 0.00
N MET A 6 -9.43 17.31 0.55
CA MET A 6 -10.49 18.04 -0.17
C MET A 6 -10.01 18.73 -1.45
N GLU A 7 -8.73 19.14 -1.48
CA GLU A 7 -8.09 19.81 -2.61
C GLU A 7 -7.56 18.82 -3.65
N THR A 8 -7.54 17.53 -3.32
CA THR A 8 -7.05 16.49 -4.21
C THR A 8 -8.02 16.35 -5.38
N TYR A 9 -7.50 16.55 -6.59
CA TYR A 9 -8.23 16.20 -7.80
C TYR A 9 -8.26 14.68 -7.92
N LEU A 10 -9.44 14.10 -7.66
CA LEU A 10 -9.72 12.71 -7.93
C LEU A 10 -10.04 12.61 -9.43
N GLY A 11 -9.07 12.18 -10.24
CA GLY A 11 -9.39 11.77 -11.61
C GLY A 11 -10.47 10.68 -11.57
N GLU A 12 -11.45 10.72 -12.48
CA GLU A 12 -12.60 9.81 -12.47
C GLU A 12 -12.20 8.32 -12.53
N ASP A 13 -10.99 8.05 -13.01
CA ASP A 13 -10.46 6.71 -13.23
C ASP A 13 -9.25 6.33 -12.35
N ALA A 14 -8.84 7.21 -11.43
CA ALA A 14 -7.74 6.89 -10.53
C ALA A 14 -8.15 5.79 -9.53
N LEU A 15 -7.30 4.78 -9.37
CA LEU A 15 -7.49 3.76 -8.35
C LEU A 15 -7.00 4.28 -7.00
N LEU A 16 -7.80 4.08 -5.97
CA LEU A 16 -7.53 4.53 -4.61
C LEU A 16 -7.40 3.33 -3.68
N LEU A 17 -6.63 3.52 -2.61
CA LEU A 17 -6.53 2.54 -1.54
C LEU A 17 -7.39 3.00 -0.36
N LEU A 18 -8.37 2.19 0.03
CA LEU A 18 -9.31 2.48 1.09
C LEU A 18 -9.04 1.58 2.30
N ASN A 19 -8.72 2.17 3.45
CA ASN A 19 -8.65 1.43 4.71
C ASN A 19 -10.07 1.25 5.27
N THR A 20 -10.70 0.13 4.88
CA THR A 20 -12.09 -0.22 5.23
C THR A 20 -12.35 -0.27 6.73
N LYS A 21 -11.33 -0.62 7.53
CA LYS A 21 -11.44 -0.73 8.98
C LYS A 21 -11.69 0.62 9.65
N VAL A 22 -11.05 1.68 9.17
CA VAL A 22 -11.13 3.01 9.81
C VAL A 22 -12.26 3.87 9.24
N VAL A 23 -12.89 3.51 8.11
CA VAL A 23 -13.98 4.30 7.50
C VAL A 23 -15.12 4.56 8.49
N GLY A 24 -15.64 3.50 9.12
CA GLY A 24 -16.73 3.61 10.09
C GLY A 24 -16.36 4.42 11.33
N PRO A 25 -15.29 4.04 12.06
CA PRO A 25 -14.81 4.78 13.22
C PRO A 25 -14.54 6.26 12.92
N ARG A 26 -13.92 6.56 11.77
CA ARG A 26 -13.69 7.95 11.33
C ARG A 26 -14.98 8.71 11.14
N TYR A 27 -15.95 8.13 10.45
CA TYR A 27 -17.24 8.77 10.20
C TYR A 27 -17.95 9.12 11.51
N VAL A 28 -17.97 8.18 12.47
CA VAL A 28 -18.53 8.42 13.80
C VAL A 28 -17.76 9.53 14.53
N LYS A 29 -16.42 9.51 14.52
CA LYS A 29 -15.59 10.57 15.14
C LYS A 29 -15.87 11.95 14.55
N GLN A 30 -16.09 12.04 13.22
CA GLN A 30 -16.45 13.29 12.55
C GLN A 30 -17.84 13.79 12.94
N LEU A 31 -18.82 12.88 13.06
CA LEU A 31 -20.15 13.23 13.55
C LEU A 31 -20.08 13.75 14.99
N LEU A 32 -19.32 13.04 15.85
CA LEU A 32 -19.18 13.43 17.25
C LEU A 32 -18.52 14.82 17.41
N ALA A 33 -17.57 15.15 16.55
CA ALA A 33 -16.91 16.45 16.55
C ALA A 33 -17.83 17.61 16.13
N ARG A 34 -18.93 17.34 15.40
CA ARG A 34 -19.85 18.36 14.90
C ARG A 34 -21.05 18.56 15.82
N ASP A 35 -21.66 17.47 16.30
CA ASP A 35 -22.71 17.46 17.32
C ASP A 35 -23.00 16.01 17.76
N ASN A 36 -22.95 15.72 19.07
CA ASN A 36 -23.22 14.37 19.60
C ASN A 36 -24.70 14.03 19.73
N SER A 37 -25.59 15.01 19.58
CA SER A 37 -27.02 14.84 19.89
C SER A 37 -27.76 13.89 18.95
N ASP A 38 -27.22 13.65 17.76
CA ASP A 38 -27.85 12.82 16.71
C ASP A 38 -27.32 11.39 16.60
N ILE A 39 -26.22 11.04 17.28
CA ILE A 39 -25.68 9.67 17.23
C ILE A 39 -26.33 8.82 18.32
N ARG A 40 -27.11 7.83 17.89
CA ARG A 40 -27.80 6.89 18.76
C ARG A 40 -27.39 5.46 18.47
N SER A 41 -27.37 4.64 19.51
CA SER A 41 -27.30 3.19 19.34
C SER A 41 -28.51 2.66 18.57
N ASN A 42 -28.47 1.40 18.14
CA ASN A 42 -29.62 0.75 17.50
C ASN A 42 -30.88 0.74 18.39
N GLY A 43 -30.73 0.86 19.72
CA GLY A 43 -31.83 1.01 20.67
C GLY A 43 -32.33 2.44 20.87
N GLY A 44 -31.82 3.41 20.11
CA GLY A 44 -32.18 4.83 20.22
C GLY A 44 -31.51 5.58 21.39
N ILE A 45 -30.54 4.94 22.08
CA ILE A 45 -29.89 5.52 23.26
C ILE A 45 -28.72 6.41 22.81
N ALA A 46 -28.70 7.64 23.31
CA ALA A 46 -27.54 8.51 23.18
C ALA A 46 -26.48 8.09 24.20
N LEU A 47 -25.24 7.87 23.75
CA LEU A 47 -24.12 7.50 24.62
C LEU A 47 -23.30 8.75 24.95
N PRO A 48 -22.77 8.85 26.18
CA PRO A 48 -21.81 9.89 26.53
C PRO A 48 -20.48 9.69 25.80
N ASN A 49 -19.70 10.76 25.67
CA ASN A 49 -18.48 10.80 24.84
C ASN A 49 -17.45 9.75 25.29
N GLU A 50 -17.33 9.52 26.59
CA GLU A 50 -16.38 8.56 27.16
C GLU A 50 -16.66 7.13 26.67
N LEU A 51 -17.93 6.77 26.46
CA LEU A 51 -18.28 5.46 25.91
C LEU A 51 -18.00 5.40 24.41
N TRP A 52 -18.21 6.49 23.68
CA TRP A 52 -17.82 6.56 22.27
C TRP A 52 -16.31 6.44 22.10
N ASP A 53 -15.50 7.08 22.94
CA ASP A 53 -14.05 6.97 22.91
C ASP A 53 -13.59 5.53 23.12
N ILE A 54 -14.21 4.80 24.07
CA ILE A 54 -13.94 3.38 24.30
C ILE A 54 -14.33 2.55 23.07
N ILE A 55 -15.51 2.76 22.51
CA ILE A 55 -16.00 2.03 21.32
C ILE A 55 -15.09 2.27 20.13
N LEU A 56 -14.72 3.52 19.86
CA LEU A 56 -13.83 3.90 18.76
C LEU A 56 -12.43 3.35 18.96
N LYS A 57 -11.92 3.36 20.20
CA LYS A 57 -10.65 2.71 20.53
C LYS A 57 -10.69 1.22 20.20
N LEU A 58 -11.69 0.50 20.68
CA LEU A 58 -11.86 -0.94 20.44
C LEU A 58 -12.05 -1.23 18.94
N ALA A 59 -12.85 -0.43 18.23
CA ALA A 59 -13.08 -0.60 16.79
C ALA A 59 -11.81 -0.39 15.95
N ASN A 60 -10.84 0.38 16.46
CA ASN A 60 -9.56 0.59 15.81
C ASN A 60 -8.49 -0.46 16.18
N GLU A 61 -8.75 -1.37 17.12
CA GLU A 61 -7.80 -2.46 17.47
C GLU A 61 -7.70 -3.52 16.36
N GLY A 62 -6.52 -4.12 16.17
CA GLY A 62 -6.24 -5.15 15.15
C GLY A 62 -5.45 -4.65 13.93
N LYS A 63 -5.18 -5.53 12.96
CA LYS A 63 -4.49 -5.17 11.70
C LYS A 63 -5.40 -4.30 10.82
N ASP A 64 -4.83 -3.35 10.10
CA ASP A 64 -5.56 -2.59 9.08
C ASP A 64 -6.07 -3.53 7.97
N LYS A 65 -7.18 -3.13 7.33
CA LYS A 65 -7.74 -3.86 6.19
C LYS A 65 -7.99 -2.90 5.03
N PHE A 66 -7.25 -3.09 3.96
CA PHE A 66 -7.34 -2.25 2.77
C PHE A 66 -8.11 -2.93 1.64
N CYS A 67 -8.69 -2.13 0.75
CA CYS A 67 -9.20 -2.59 -0.54
C CYS A 67 -8.95 -1.51 -1.60
N LEU A 68 -8.99 -1.91 -2.87
CA LEU A 68 -8.96 -0.98 -3.99
C LEU A 68 -10.36 -0.41 -4.20
N ALA A 69 -10.43 0.89 -4.49
CA ALA A 69 -11.70 1.56 -4.71
C ALA A 69 -11.59 2.66 -5.76
N LYS A 70 -12.68 2.88 -6.49
CA LYS A 70 -12.90 4.11 -7.26
C LYS A 70 -13.89 4.99 -6.52
N ALA A 71 -13.62 6.29 -6.49
CA ALA A 71 -14.46 7.26 -5.80
C ALA A 71 -15.21 8.15 -6.79
N SER A 72 -16.47 8.44 -6.47
CA SER A 72 -17.28 9.44 -7.15
C SER A 72 -17.74 10.49 -6.14
N VAL A 73 -17.73 11.77 -6.54
CA VAL A 73 -18.21 12.85 -5.68
C VAL A 73 -19.73 12.80 -5.64
N VAL A 74 -20.29 12.60 -4.44
CA VAL A 74 -21.75 12.64 -4.20
C VAL A 74 -22.19 14.06 -3.91
N SER A 75 -21.41 14.78 -3.09
CA SER A 75 -21.70 16.16 -2.70
C SER A 75 -20.42 16.89 -2.32
N ARG A 76 -20.38 18.19 -2.55
CA ARG A 76 -19.26 19.07 -2.21
C ARG A 76 -19.77 20.37 -1.63
N SER A 77 -19.22 20.76 -0.49
CA SER A 77 -19.36 22.08 0.13
C SER A 77 -17.97 22.69 0.36
N SER A 78 -17.91 23.89 0.95
CA SER A 78 -16.63 24.56 1.22
C SER A 78 -15.75 23.81 2.22
N ASN A 79 -16.34 23.01 3.11
CA ASN A 79 -15.62 22.38 4.23
C ASN A 79 -15.74 20.85 4.24
N ILE A 80 -16.55 20.28 3.34
CA ILE A 80 -16.86 18.86 3.31
C ILE A 80 -16.96 18.37 1.87
N VAL A 81 -16.35 17.23 1.57
CA VAL A 81 -16.62 16.45 0.36
C VAL A 81 -17.13 15.07 0.77
N ILE A 82 -18.27 14.67 0.23
CA ILE A 82 -18.82 13.34 0.41
C ILE A 82 -18.52 12.54 -0.85
N LEU A 83 -17.79 11.45 -0.68
CA LEU A 83 -17.41 10.52 -1.73
C LEU A 83 -18.19 9.22 -1.56
N ARG A 84 -18.58 8.62 -2.68
CA ARG A 84 -19.00 7.24 -2.76
C ARG A 84 -17.87 6.43 -3.36
N CYS A 85 -17.27 5.57 -2.56
CA CYS A 85 -16.21 4.67 -2.97
C CYS A 85 -16.82 3.30 -3.27
N VAL A 86 -16.50 2.72 -4.42
CA VAL A 86 -16.93 1.38 -4.81
C VAL A 86 -15.70 0.49 -4.90
N ARG A 87 -15.74 -0.67 -4.23
CA ARG A 87 -14.65 -1.63 -4.20
C ARG A 87 -14.40 -2.23 -5.57
N HIS A 88 -13.13 -2.40 -5.91
CA HIS A 88 -12.65 -3.12 -7.07
C HIS A 88 -11.64 -4.18 -6.64
N GLU A 89 -11.49 -5.22 -7.44
CA GLU A 89 -10.51 -6.29 -7.24
C GLU A 89 -9.87 -6.65 -8.58
N PHE A 90 -8.66 -7.20 -8.51
CA PHE A 90 -8.03 -7.84 -9.66
C PHE A 90 -8.56 -9.26 -9.80
N GLY A 91 -8.79 -9.70 -11.04
CA GLY A 91 -9.26 -11.04 -11.35
C GLY A 91 -10.78 -11.20 -11.38
N ASP A 92 -11.22 -12.43 -11.61
CA ASP A 92 -12.64 -12.81 -11.62
C ASP A 92 -13.12 -13.13 -10.20
N PRO A 93 -14.03 -12.34 -9.61
CA PRO A 93 -14.55 -12.61 -8.27
C PRO A 93 -15.34 -13.93 -8.18
N ASP A 94 -15.79 -14.48 -9.31
CA ASP A 94 -16.50 -15.76 -9.37
C ASP A 94 -15.54 -16.98 -9.43
N ASP A 95 -14.24 -16.76 -9.66
CA ASP A 95 -13.20 -17.79 -9.63
C ASP A 95 -12.11 -17.50 -8.56
N PRO A 96 -12.35 -17.89 -7.29
CA PRO A 96 -11.40 -17.65 -6.21
C PRO A 96 -10.12 -18.49 -6.30
N GLU A 97 -10.03 -19.46 -7.23
CA GLU A 97 -8.79 -20.19 -7.48
C GLU A 97 -7.83 -19.39 -8.38
N ASP A 98 -8.35 -18.36 -9.08
CA ASP A 98 -7.58 -17.42 -9.88
C ASP A 98 -7.10 -16.22 -9.04
N GLU A 99 -6.44 -16.51 -7.92
CA GLU A 99 -5.71 -15.49 -7.14
C GLU A 99 -4.51 -14.99 -7.95
N GLU A 100 -4.78 -14.14 -8.94
CA GLU A 100 -3.76 -13.54 -9.77
C GLU A 100 -3.10 -12.39 -8.99
N PHE A 101 -1.95 -12.68 -8.37
CA PHE A 101 -1.12 -11.66 -7.74
C PHE A 101 -0.63 -10.68 -8.81
N ALA A 102 -1.29 -9.52 -8.88
CA ALA A 102 -1.05 -8.47 -9.85
C ALA A 102 0.37 -7.89 -9.75
N ALA A 103 0.74 -7.46 -8.54
CA ALA A 103 1.93 -6.67 -8.29
C ALA A 103 3.12 -7.55 -7.87
N GLY A 104 2.89 -8.58 -7.06
CA GLY A 104 3.91 -9.49 -6.55
C GLY A 104 4.62 -10.34 -7.63
N CYS A 105 4.05 -10.40 -8.84
CA CYS A 105 4.57 -11.18 -9.97
C CYS A 105 5.32 -10.35 -11.03
N LEU A 106 5.41 -9.02 -10.87
CA LEU A 106 6.00 -8.14 -11.87
C LEU A 106 7.51 -8.40 -12.00
N GLY A 107 7.96 -8.99 -13.10
CA GLY A 107 9.33 -9.49 -13.22
C GLY A 107 10.42 -8.50 -13.65
N SER A 108 10.12 -7.19 -13.77
CA SER A 108 11.07 -6.19 -14.31
C SER A 108 10.66 -4.75 -14.01
N THR A 109 11.62 -3.81 -14.06
CA THR A 109 11.36 -2.36 -13.88
C THR A 109 10.32 -1.79 -14.85
N GLU A 110 10.36 -2.21 -16.12
CA GLU A 110 9.40 -1.76 -17.13
C GLU A 110 7.96 -2.14 -16.75
N LYS A 111 7.75 -3.41 -16.40
CA LYS A 111 6.46 -3.91 -15.90
C LYS A 111 5.96 -3.16 -14.67
N VAL A 112 6.85 -2.83 -13.73
CA VAL A 112 6.51 -2.01 -12.56
C VAL A 112 5.97 -0.64 -12.98
N ARG A 113 6.69 0.06 -13.87
CA ARG A 113 6.28 1.39 -14.33
C ARG A 113 4.95 1.38 -15.09
N SER A 114 4.74 0.39 -15.96
CA SER A 114 3.45 0.23 -16.65
C SER A 114 2.31 -0.02 -15.67
N PHE A 115 2.52 -0.89 -14.68
CA PHE A 115 1.51 -1.17 -13.66
C PHE A 115 1.21 0.07 -12.80
N GLU A 116 2.22 0.82 -12.36
CA GLU A 116 2.02 2.07 -11.60
C GLU A 116 1.32 3.16 -12.41
N ALA A 117 1.64 3.27 -13.71
CA ALA A 117 0.91 4.15 -14.62
C ALA A 117 -0.57 3.74 -14.73
N TYR A 118 -0.84 2.44 -14.81
CA TYR A 118 -2.19 1.90 -14.80
C TYR A 118 -2.95 2.20 -13.49
N LEU A 119 -2.32 2.08 -12.32
CA LEU A 119 -2.93 2.44 -11.03
C LEU A 119 -3.40 3.90 -11.00
N GLY A 120 -2.64 4.80 -11.65
CA GLY A 120 -3.00 6.22 -11.77
C GLY A 120 -4.16 6.51 -12.71
N TYR A 121 -4.43 5.64 -13.68
CA TYR A 121 -5.48 5.80 -14.70
C TYR A 121 -6.07 4.45 -15.12
N ALA A 122 -6.78 3.80 -14.19
CA ALA A 122 -7.30 2.45 -14.37
C ALA A 122 -8.64 2.50 -15.13
N THR A 123 -8.61 2.46 -16.45
CA THR A 123 -9.80 2.34 -17.32
C THR A 123 -9.84 0.98 -17.99
N SER A 124 -11.02 0.52 -18.38
CA SER A 124 -11.14 -0.70 -19.21
C SER A 124 -10.34 -0.61 -20.52
N SER A 125 -10.11 0.62 -21.02
CA SER A 125 -9.28 0.86 -22.20
C SER A 125 -7.77 0.88 -21.94
N SER A 126 -7.31 1.30 -20.76
CA SER A 126 -5.87 1.33 -20.45
C SER A 126 -5.29 -0.06 -20.21
N ALA A 127 -6.09 -1.01 -19.74
CA ALA A 127 -5.70 -2.41 -19.64
C ALA A 127 -5.35 -3.06 -21.01
N ALA A 128 -5.88 -2.53 -22.12
CA ALA A 128 -5.75 -3.14 -23.45
C ALA A 128 -4.56 -2.64 -24.27
N HIS A 129 -3.81 -1.63 -23.79
CA HIS A 129 -2.81 -0.92 -24.60
C HIS A 129 -1.35 -1.13 -24.16
N ASP A 130 -1.10 -1.85 -23.07
CA ASP A 130 0.25 -2.06 -22.56
C ASP A 130 0.84 -3.40 -23.01
N GLU A 131 2.17 -3.44 -23.20
CA GLU A 131 2.94 -4.67 -23.48
C GLU A 131 2.95 -5.65 -22.28
N VAL A 132 2.36 -5.22 -21.17
CA VAL A 132 2.19 -5.98 -19.94
C VAL A 132 0.75 -6.46 -19.89
N GLU A 133 0.55 -7.78 -19.77
CA GLU A 133 -0.76 -8.33 -19.40
C GLU A 133 -1.12 -7.77 -18.02
N LEU A 134 -1.98 -6.75 -18.01
CA LEU A 134 -2.50 -6.13 -16.81
C LEU A 134 -3.73 -6.92 -16.37
N PRO A 135 -3.87 -7.26 -15.08
CA PRO A 135 -5.02 -7.99 -14.59
C PRO A 135 -6.29 -7.19 -14.77
N GLU A 136 -7.39 -7.89 -15.12
CA GLU A 136 -8.69 -7.26 -15.24
C GLU A 136 -9.13 -6.70 -13.89
N LEU A 137 -9.60 -5.44 -13.90
CA LEU A 137 -10.11 -4.78 -12.70
C LEU A 137 -11.63 -4.89 -12.65
N THR A 138 -12.13 -5.74 -11.79
CA THR A 138 -13.56 -6.01 -11.66
C THR A 138 -14.19 -5.08 -10.63
N ARG A 139 -15.30 -4.44 -11.01
CA ARG A 139 -16.13 -3.65 -10.09
C ARG A 139 -17.07 -4.57 -9.32
N LEU A 140 -16.94 -4.56 -8.00
CA LEU A 140 -17.83 -5.35 -7.15
C LEU A 140 -19.17 -4.63 -6.92
N SER A 141 -20.25 -5.42 -6.88
CA SER A 141 -21.62 -4.95 -6.64
C SER A 141 -22.04 -5.20 -5.19
N GLY A 142 -23.09 -4.51 -4.73
CA GLY A 142 -23.67 -4.71 -3.40
C GLY A 142 -23.33 -3.61 -2.36
N PRO A 143 -24.16 -3.48 -1.32
CA PRO A 143 -23.95 -2.48 -0.26
C PRO A 143 -22.66 -2.71 0.55
N GLU A 144 -22.24 -3.96 0.72
CA GLU A 144 -20.99 -4.34 1.41
C GLU A 144 -19.72 -3.89 0.69
N ASN A 145 -19.83 -3.63 -0.62
CA ASN A 145 -18.75 -3.16 -1.48
C ASN A 145 -18.82 -1.65 -1.77
N THR A 146 -19.75 -0.93 -1.12
CA THR A 146 -19.96 0.50 -1.31
C THR A 146 -19.76 1.24 0.00
N TYR A 147 -18.84 2.21 0.00
CA TYR A 147 -18.49 3.00 1.18
C TYR A 147 -18.80 4.47 0.96
N THR A 148 -19.31 5.14 2.00
CA THR A 148 -19.42 6.60 2.02
C THR A 148 -18.25 7.16 2.81
N VAL A 149 -17.41 7.95 2.16
CA VAL A 149 -16.24 8.59 2.78
C VAL A 149 -16.49 10.09 2.85
N VAL A 150 -16.29 10.67 4.04
CA VAL A 150 -16.44 12.10 4.27
C VAL A 150 -15.05 12.70 4.47
N LEU A 151 -14.63 13.52 3.52
CA LEU A 151 -13.43 14.34 3.63
C LEU A 151 -13.82 15.69 4.23
N ASP A 152 -13.06 16.14 5.23
CA ASP A 152 -13.20 17.47 5.81
C ASP A 152 -11.83 18.04 6.17
N THR A 153 -11.80 19.34 6.48
CA THR A 153 -10.58 20.07 6.84
C THR A 153 -10.08 19.78 8.26
N THR A 154 -10.83 19.03 9.06
CA THR A 154 -10.61 18.87 10.51
C THR A 154 -10.03 17.52 10.90
N SER A 155 -10.17 16.52 10.03
CA SER A 155 -9.79 15.15 10.32
C SER A 155 -8.33 14.89 9.92
N ALA A 156 -7.49 14.62 10.92
CA ALA A 156 -6.07 14.30 10.72
C ALA A 156 -5.84 12.88 10.20
N ASP A 157 -6.69 11.93 10.56
CA ASP A 157 -6.55 10.53 10.19
C ASP A 157 -7.06 10.32 8.76
N SER A 158 -6.29 9.69 7.85
CA SER A 158 -6.76 9.36 6.50
C SER A 158 -7.32 7.94 6.41
N CYS A 159 -8.40 7.75 5.63
CA CYS A 159 -8.91 6.42 5.31
C CYS A 159 -8.83 6.12 3.80
N LEU A 160 -8.47 7.10 2.98
CA LEU A 160 -8.46 7.01 1.53
C LEU A 160 -7.15 7.60 1.01
N TYR A 161 -6.47 6.86 0.15
CA TYR A 161 -5.14 7.18 -0.33
C TYR A 161 -5.09 7.12 -1.86
N ASN A 162 -4.35 8.04 -2.47
CA ASN A 162 -4.05 8.09 -3.89
C ASN A 162 -2.54 7.92 -4.12
N ASP A 163 -2.10 8.11 -5.38
CA ASP A 163 -0.71 7.97 -5.80
C ASP A 163 -0.15 6.62 -5.35
N LEU A 164 -0.83 5.55 -5.75
CA LEU A 164 -0.48 4.18 -5.37
C LEU A 164 0.74 3.71 -6.17
N GLU A 165 1.64 3.03 -5.46
CA GLU A 165 2.81 2.38 -6.05
C GLU A 165 2.70 0.85 -5.90
N VAL A 166 3.51 0.09 -6.65
CA VAL A 166 3.56 -1.39 -6.53
C VAL A 166 3.78 -1.86 -5.07
N PRO A 167 4.68 -1.27 -4.27
CA PRO A 167 4.84 -1.59 -2.85
C PRO A 167 3.56 -1.45 -2.01
N ASP A 168 2.69 -0.49 -2.34
CA ASP A 168 1.42 -0.29 -1.62
C ASP A 168 0.47 -1.48 -1.87
N ILE A 169 0.39 -1.96 -3.12
CA ILE A 169 -0.43 -3.11 -3.49
C ILE A 169 0.10 -4.39 -2.83
N ILE A 170 1.39 -4.65 -2.97
CA ILE A 170 2.02 -5.85 -2.39
C ILE A 170 1.80 -5.87 -0.88
N SER A 171 2.08 -4.78 -0.17
CA SER A 171 2.03 -4.77 1.29
C SER A 171 0.62 -4.75 1.87
N ARG A 172 -0.34 -4.11 1.21
CA ARG A 172 -1.68 -3.84 1.78
C ARG A 172 -2.79 -4.70 1.18
N ILE A 173 -2.63 -5.21 -0.04
CA ILE A 173 -3.65 -5.99 -0.75
C ILE A 173 -3.20 -7.46 -0.89
N GLU A 174 -1.96 -7.71 -1.25
CA GLU A 174 -1.44 -9.07 -1.52
C GLU A 174 -0.75 -9.70 -0.29
N ASP A 175 -0.96 -9.13 0.91
CA ASP A 175 -0.36 -9.59 2.17
C ASP A 175 1.16 -9.80 2.13
N GLY A 176 1.84 -9.02 1.30
CA GLY A 176 3.28 -9.08 1.12
C GLY A 176 3.75 -10.26 0.25
N TYR A 177 2.87 -10.88 -0.54
CA TYR A 177 3.27 -11.87 -1.52
C TYR A 177 4.18 -11.23 -2.59
N CYS A 178 5.32 -11.86 -2.86
CA CYS A 178 6.26 -11.35 -3.86
C CYS A 178 7.15 -12.48 -4.36
N LEU A 179 7.07 -12.80 -5.65
CA LEU A 179 7.84 -13.87 -6.28
C LEU A 179 9.34 -13.54 -6.42
N VAL A 180 9.70 -12.26 -6.39
CA VAL A 180 11.10 -11.83 -6.53
C VAL A 180 11.91 -12.14 -5.27
N CYS A 181 11.32 -11.95 -4.08
CA CYS A 181 12.00 -12.19 -2.80
C CYS A 181 11.39 -13.34 -1.97
N ASN A 182 10.33 -13.99 -2.46
CA ASN A 182 9.58 -15.01 -1.72
C ASN A 182 9.16 -14.55 -0.31
N GLY A 183 8.71 -13.30 -0.20
CA GLY A 183 8.21 -12.74 1.06
C GLY A 183 9.27 -12.16 2.00
N THR A 184 10.57 -12.37 1.77
CA THR A 184 11.63 -11.96 2.72
C THR A 184 11.90 -10.45 2.73
N ARG A 185 11.49 -9.73 1.67
CA ARG A 185 11.83 -8.31 1.39
C ARG A 185 13.29 -8.06 1.02
N TYR A 186 14.11 -9.11 0.93
CA TYR A 186 15.50 -9.02 0.53
C TYR A 186 15.81 -10.02 -0.58
N ILE A 187 16.77 -9.69 -1.42
CA ILE A 187 17.29 -10.57 -2.46
C ILE A 187 18.81 -10.62 -2.36
N CYS A 188 19.39 -11.78 -2.66
CA CYS A 188 20.81 -11.86 -2.95
C CYS A 188 21.02 -11.53 -4.43
N PRO A 189 21.53 -10.33 -4.77
CA PRO A 189 21.48 -9.80 -6.13
C PRO A 189 22.27 -10.65 -7.14
N GLY A 190 23.33 -11.33 -6.73
CA GLY A 190 24.12 -12.20 -7.60
C GLY A 190 23.53 -13.60 -7.81
N CYS A 191 22.64 -14.05 -6.94
CA CYS A 191 22.21 -15.44 -6.82
C CYS A 191 20.71 -15.62 -7.18
N THR A 192 20.10 -14.64 -7.85
CA THR A 192 18.66 -14.62 -8.21
C THR A 192 18.31 -15.29 -9.54
N GLY A 193 19.27 -15.93 -10.23
CA GLY A 193 19.00 -16.59 -11.52
C GLY A 193 18.60 -15.63 -12.65
N GLY A 194 19.05 -14.37 -12.59
CA GLY A 194 18.75 -13.37 -13.63
C GLY A 194 17.67 -12.35 -13.24
N VAL A 195 16.95 -12.55 -12.14
CA VAL A 195 15.85 -11.66 -11.74
C VAL A 195 16.37 -10.26 -11.38
N ALA A 196 17.46 -10.16 -10.62
CA ALA A 196 18.04 -8.86 -10.25
C ALA A 196 18.42 -8.01 -11.48
N GLN A 197 18.93 -8.64 -12.56
CA GLN A 197 19.28 -7.95 -13.80
C GLN A 197 18.07 -7.29 -14.47
N LYS A 198 16.87 -7.88 -14.36
CA LYS A 198 15.63 -7.31 -14.92
C LYS A 198 15.16 -6.05 -14.21
N PHE A 199 15.73 -5.77 -13.05
CA PHE A 199 15.53 -4.55 -12.28
C PHE A 199 16.77 -3.65 -12.27
N ASP A 200 17.80 -3.97 -13.06
CA ASP A 200 19.13 -3.36 -12.98
C ASP A 200 19.77 -3.44 -11.57
N ALA A 201 19.28 -4.37 -10.74
CA ALA A 201 19.65 -4.55 -9.34
C ALA A 201 20.83 -5.54 -9.14
N PHE A 202 21.39 -6.08 -10.23
CA PHE A 202 22.47 -7.06 -10.15
C PHE A 202 23.76 -6.47 -9.57
N MET A 203 24.39 -7.24 -8.68
CA MET A 203 25.73 -7.06 -8.12
C MET A 203 26.23 -8.43 -7.61
N GLY A 204 27.41 -8.50 -6.99
CA GLY A 204 27.95 -9.75 -6.45
C GLY A 204 27.08 -10.35 -5.32
N CYS A 205 27.24 -11.66 -5.04
CA CYS A 205 26.58 -12.31 -3.89
C CYS A 205 27.28 -11.93 -2.57
N GLY A 206 26.62 -12.20 -1.43
CA GLY A 206 27.17 -11.95 -0.09
C GLY A 206 26.64 -10.67 0.57
N VAL A 207 25.64 -10.02 -0.04
CA VAL A 207 24.92 -8.88 0.53
C VAL A 207 23.41 -9.10 0.39
N ASP A 208 22.65 -8.48 1.28
CA ASP A 208 21.19 -8.47 1.24
C ASP A 208 20.69 -7.14 0.69
N LEU A 209 20.33 -7.14 -0.60
CA LEU A 209 19.72 -6.00 -1.23
C LEU A 209 18.21 -6.01 -0.97
N VAL A 210 17.63 -4.86 -0.64
CA VAL A 210 16.16 -4.75 -0.48
C VAL A 210 15.45 -5.05 -1.81
N CYS A 211 14.33 -5.76 -1.75
CA CYS A 211 13.63 -6.21 -2.95
C CYS A 211 13.00 -5.03 -3.72
N PRO A 212 13.33 -4.84 -5.01
CA PRO A 212 12.83 -3.69 -5.79
C PRO A 212 11.30 -3.64 -5.91
N LEU A 213 10.62 -4.79 -5.92
CA LEU A 213 9.15 -4.82 -5.90
C LEU A 213 8.58 -4.42 -4.55
N CYS A 214 9.13 -4.95 -3.46
CA CYS A 214 8.52 -4.76 -2.15
C CYS A 214 8.73 -3.37 -1.57
N VAL A 215 9.85 -2.69 -1.88
CA VAL A 215 10.17 -1.37 -1.30
C VAL A 215 10.16 -0.22 -2.31
N GLY A 216 10.10 -0.54 -3.60
CA GLY A 216 10.18 0.40 -4.72
C GLY A 216 11.53 0.34 -5.43
N VAL A 217 11.51 0.48 -6.76
CA VAL A 217 12.70 0.34 -7.61
C VAL A 217 13.75 1.40 -7.26
N ASP A 218 13.34 2.66 -7.10
CA ASP A 218 14.28 3.76 -6.83
C ASP A 218 14.96 3.59 -5.46
N PHE A 219 14.20 3.21 -4.43
CA PHE A 219 14.75 2.94 -3.10
C PHE A 219 15.74 1.77 -3.11
N CYS A 220 15.40 0.70 -3.84
CA CYS A 220 16.32 -0.42 -4.06
C CYS A 220 17.62 0.03 -4.73
N MET A 221 17.56 0.94 -5.70
CA MET A 221 18.74 1.48 -6.35
C MET A 221 19.62 2.33 -5.43
N ASP A 222 19.02 3.09 -4.52
CA ASP A 222 19.79 3.84 -3.52
C ASP A 222 20.49 2.91 -2.54
N HIS A 223 19.81 1.86 -2.07
CA HIS A 223 20.44 0.84 -1.23
C HIS A 223 21.54 0.08 -1.99
N LYS A 224 21.32 -0.25 -3.28
CA LYS A 224 22.33 -0.85 -4.14
C LYS A 224 23.58 0.03 -4.23
N ARG A 225 23.45 1.33 -4.52
CA ARG A 225 24.58 2.26 -4.60
C ARG A 225 25.37 2.30 -3.30
N PHE A 226 24.68 2.25 -2.16
CA PHE A 226 25.33 2.14 -0.85
C PHE A 226 26.13 0.84 -0.72
N LEU A 227 25.55 -0.31 -1.07
CA LEU A 227 26.23 -1.59 -0.98
C LEU A 227 27.42 -1.68 -1.95
N GLU A 228 27.30 -1.16 -3.17
CA GLU A 228 28.39 -1.13 -4.16
C GLU A 228 29.58 -0.30 -3.67
N ARG A 229 29.32 0.87 -3.08
CA ARG A 229 30.36 1.75 -2.53
C ARG A 229 31.15 1.08 -1.40
N ASN A 230 30.48 0.24 -0.63
CA ASN A 230 31.01 -0.42 0.56
C ASN A 230 31.25 -1.93 0.36
N TYR A 231 31.29 -2.41 -0.88
CA TYR A 231 31.33 -3.85 -1.15
C TYR A 231 32.63 -4.53 -0.68
N TRP A 232 33.75 -3.79 -0.76
CA TRP A 232 35.08 -4.26 -0.34
C TRP A 232 35.60 -3.57 0.90
N ASN A 233 34.91 -2.53 1.37
CA ASN A 233 35.30 -1.74 2.52
C ASN A 233 34.07 -1.58 3.40
N ASP A 234 34.17 -1.97 4.67
CA ASP A 234 33.07 -1.76 5.58
C ASP A 234 32.73 -0.26 5.67
N PRO A 235 31.44 0.11 5.60
CA PRO A 235 31.03 1.48 5.85
C PRO A 235 31.43 1.88 7.28
N SER A 236 31.53 3.18 7.54
CA SER A 236 31.61 3.63 8.94
C SER A 236 30.39 3.16 9.73
N GLU A 237 30.53 2.95 11.05
CA GLU A 237 29.43 2.52 11.91
C GLU A 237 28.21 3.47 11.81
N GLU A 238 28.46 4.76 11.66
CA GLU A 238 27.44 5.80 11.48
C GLU A 238 26.68 5.61 10.14
N GLU A 239 27.40 5.49 9.03
CA GLU A 239 26.77 5.27 7.72
C GLU A 239 25.99 3.96 7.63
N ALA A 240 26.49 2.89 8.27
CA ALA A 240 25.81 1.62 8.37
C ALA A 240 24.50 1.73 9.15
N ALA A 241 24.54 2.43 10.30
CA ALA A 241 23.37 2.65 11.14
C ALA A 241 22.31 3.51 10.44
N ASP A 242 22.73 4.55 9.72
CA ASP A 242 21.84 5.42 8.96
C ASP A 242 21.12 4.67 7.82
N MET A 243 21.86 3.88 7.04
CA MET A 243 21.26 3.08 5.97
C MET A 243 20.31 2.02 6.54
N LYS A 244 20.70 1.33 7.62
CA LYS A 244 19.85 0.35 8.29
C LYS A 244 18.53 0.99 8.75
N LYS A 245 18.62 2.14 9.40
CA LYS A 245 17.44 2.89 9.85
C LYS A 245 16.56 3.31 8.68
N LEU A 246 17.14 3.78 7.58
CA LEU A 246 16.39 4.16 6.38
C LEU A 246 15.61 2.97 5.80
N VAL A 247 16.23 1.78 5.75
CA VAL A 247 15.56 0.54 5.32
C VAL A 247 14.45 0.15 6.28
N GLU A 248 14.70 0.17 7.59
CA GLU A 248 13.70 -0.15 8.62
C GLU A 248 12.51 0.82 8.56
N ASP A 249 12.75 2.12 8.42
CA ASP A 249 11.71 3.15 8.30
C ASP A 249 10.84 2.90 7.06
N ARG A 250 11.44 2.57 5.91
CA ARG A 250 10.70 2.25 4.68
C ARG A 250 9.88 0.96 4.80
N LEU A 251 10.43 -0.09 5.43
CA LEU A 251 9.71 -1.34 5.66
C LEU A 251 8.52 -1.12 6.62
N ASN A 252 8.71 -0.31 7.67
CA ASN A 252 7.67 0.05 8.63
C ASN A 252 6.56 0.90 7.99
N GLU A 253 6.92 1.85 7.12
CA GLU A 253 5.95 2.64 6.33
C GLU A 253 5.01 1.73 5.53
N LEU A 254 5.56 0.68 4.93
CA LEU A 254 4.82 -0.31 4.17
C LEU A 254 4.12 -1.36 5.05
N GLY A 255 4.36 -1.34 6.37
CA GLY A 255 3.71 -2.25 7.32
C GLY A 255 4.34 -3.65 7.40
N TYR A 256 5.59 -3.81 6.96
CA TYR A 256 6.35 -5.04 7.11
C TYR A 256 7.03 -5.11 8.49
N THR A 257 6.26 -5.43 9.53
CA THR A 257 6.77 -5.42 10.93
C THR A 257 7.73 -6.57 11.26
N ASP A 258 7.70 -7.65 10.48
CA ASP A 258 8.46 -8.88 10.74
C ASP A 258 9.60 -9.11 9.74
N ALA A 259 9.89 -8.12 8.88
CA ALA A 259 10.92 -8.24 7.86
C ALA A 259 12.31 -8.12 8.49
N VAL A 260 12.99 -9.25 8.66
CA VAL A 260 14.38 -9.31 9.10
C VAL A 260 15.23 -9.71 7.89
N PRO A 261 16.36 -9.02 7.62
CA PRO A 261 17.29 -9.49 6.61
C PRO A 261 17.68 -10.94 6.94
N PRO A 262 17.73 -11.84 5.95
CA PRO A 262 18.15 -13.21 6.21
C PRO A 262 19.52 -13.13 6.88
N SER A 263 19.73 -13.90 7.95
CA SER A 263 21.03 -13.92 8.62
C SER A 263 22.07 -14.39 7.62
N VAL A 264 22.79 -13.45 7.00
CA VAL A 264 24.00 -13.78 6.27
C VAL A 264 24.92 -14.32 7.34
N GLY A 265 25.07 -15.64 7.38
CA GLY A 265 26.28 -16.20 7.92
C GLY A 265 27.38 -15.59 7.07
N MET A 266 28.00 -14.50 7.54
CA MET A 266 29.37 -14.18 7.18
C MET A 266 30.21 -15.33 7.73
N GLY A 267 30.08 -16.50 7.09
CA GLY A 267 31.05 -17.56 7.21
C GLY A 267 32.35 -16.94 6.81
N GLU A 268 33.31 -17.01 7.72
CA GLU A 268 34.72 -16.73 7.52
C GLU A 268 35.17 -17.42 6.21
N PHE A 269 35.05 -16.73 5.09
CA PHE A 269 35.69 -17.10 3.83
C PHE A 269 36.91 -16.19 3.67
N PHE A 270 37.89 -16.45 4.52
CA PHE A 270 39.30 -16.12 4.31
C PHE A 270 40.15 -17.31 4.74
#